data_AF-A0A6I3EGK2-F1
#
_entry.id   AF-A0A6I3EGK2-F1
#
_cell.length_a   1.000
_cell.length_b   1.000
_cell.length_c   1.000
_cell.angle_alpha   90.00
_cell.angle_beta   90.00
_cell.angle_gamma   90.00
#
_symmetry.space_group_name_H-M   'P 1'
#
loop_
_entity.id
_entity.type
_entity.pdbx_description
1 polymer ?
#
loop_
_entity_poly.entity_id
_entity_poly.type
_entity_poly.pdbx_seq_one_letter_code
_entity_poly.pdbx_strand_id
1 'polypeptide(L)' 'AILGVLPALKTPTISNLADQNWLALNTILDETTVRTIIPRLKAAGAHGIVEYPLNKIVV' A
#
# COMPACT_ATOMS: atom_id res chain seq x y z
N ALA A 1 10.34 -0.44 -7.73
CA ALA A 1 9.15 -0.58 -8.61
C ALA A 1 7.85 -0.20 -7.89
N ILE A 2 7.49 -0.87 -6.77
CA ILE A 2 6.21 -0.64 -6.06
C ILE A 2 6.03 0.79 -5.53
N LEU A 3 7.09 1.40 -4.98
CA LEU A 3 7.04 2.79 -4.48
C LEU A 3 6.72 3.84 -5.56
N GLY A 4 6.96 3.54 -6.85
CA GLY A 4 6.61 4.44 -7.96
C GLY A 4 5.16 4.30 -8.44
N VAL A 5 4.44 3.28 -7.98
CA VAL A 5 3.01 3.05 -8.28
C VAL A 5 2.12 3.72 -7.24
N LEU A 6 2.61 3.84 -6.01
CA LEU A 6 1.88 4.51 -4.93
C LEU A 6 1.88 6.03 -5.16
N PRO A 7 0.71 6.68 -5.11
CA PRO A 7 0.62 8.13 -5.23
C PRO A 7 1.28 8.75 -4.00
N ALA A 8 2.14 9.73 -4.23
CA ALA A 8 3.07 10.33 -3.28
C ALA A 8 2.44 11.08 -2.09
N LEU A 9 1.14 10.90 -1.83
CA LEU A 9 0.35 11.72 -0.91
C LEU A 9 0.68 11.48 0.56
N LYS A 10 1.22 10.30 0.95
CA LYS A 10 1.78 10.05 2.29
C LYS A 10 2.97 9.10 2.22
N THR A 11 4.02 9.41 2.98
CA THR A 11 5.17 8.52 3.19
C THR A 11 4.66 7.16 3.70
N PRO A 12 4.77 6.08 2.91
CA PRO A 12 4.25 4.79 3.34
C PRO A 12 5.08 4.27 4.51
N THR A 13 4.43 3.57 5.44
CA THR A 13 5.13 2.87 6.51
C THR A 13 5.73 1.59 5.92
N ILE A 14 7.04 1.43 6.10
CA ILE A 14 7.78 0.25 5.66
C ILE A 14 8.25 -0.48 6.92
N SER A 15 7.87 -1.75 7.05
CA SER A 15 8.27 -2.62 8.15
C SER A 15 8.92 -3.89 7.64
N ASN A 16 10.03 -4.29 8.23
CA ASN A 16 10.67 -5.58 7.95
C ASN A 16 9.80 -6.71 8.52
N LEU A 17 9.58 -7.75 7.71
CA LEU A 17 8.91 -8.97 8.15
C LEU A 17 9.94 -9.96 8.72
N ALA A 18 9.44 -11.05 9.31
CA ALA A 18 10.27 -12.13 9.84
C ALA A 18 11.14 -12.77 8.74
N ASP A 19 10.63 -12.85 7.52
CA ASP A 19 11.43 -13.15 6.32
C ASP A 19 12.06 -11.86 5.81
N GLN A 20 13.40 -11.81 5.79
CA GLN A 20 14.15 -10.63 5.37
C GLN A 20 14.01 -10.30 3.88
N ASN A 21 13.51 -11.24 3.07
CA ASN A 21 13.22 -11.00 1.66
C ASN A 21 11.89 -10.26 1.46
N TRP A 22 11.09 -10.12 2.52
CA TRP A 22 9.78 -9.48 2.47
C TRP A 22 9.71 -8.22 3.31
N LEU A 23 9.03 -7.22 2.74
CA LEU A 23 8.72 -5.96 3.40
C LEU A 23 7.21 -5.79 3.44
N ALA A 24 6.68 -5.38 4.59
CA ALA A 24 5.31 -4.92 4.71
C ALA A 24 5.26 -3.42 4.39
N LEU A 25 4.35 -3.06 3.49
CA LEU A 25 4.11 -1.70 3.06
C LEU A 25 2.68 -1.32 3.43
N ASN A 26 2.52 -0.28 4.26
CA ASN A 26 1.21 0.24 4.64
C ASN A 26 1.08 1.69 4.20
N THR A 27 -0.04 2.03 3.56
CA THR A 27 -0.33 3.39 3.12
C THR A 27 -1.83 3.64 3.16
N ILE A 28 -2.18 4.91 3.36
CA ILE A 28 -3.57 5.38 3.34
C ILE A 28 -3.80 6.03 1.97
N LEU A 29 -4.82 5.56 1.27
CA LEU A 29 -5.19 6.00 -0.07
C LEU A 29 -6.67 6.37 -0.12
N ASP A 30 -7.03 7.27 -1.02
CA ASP A 30 -8.44 7.57 -1.31
C ASP A 30 -9.12 6.36 -1.96
N GLU A 31 -10.36 6.09 -1.57
CA GLU A 31 -11.14 4.94 -2.05
C GLU A 31 -11.23 4.87 -3.58
N THR A 32 -11.39 6.03 -4.23
CA THR A 32 -11.44 6.15 -5.70
C THR A 32 -10.14 5.71 -6.37
N THR A 33 -9.02 5.89 -5.68
CA THR A 33 -7.68 5.58 -6.18
C THR A 33 -7.35 4.10 -6.01
N VAL A 34 -7.86 3.47 -4.95
CA VAL A 34 -7.61 2.05 -4.62
C VAL A 34 -7.98 1.11 -5.77
N ARG A 35 -9.16 1.31 -6.38
CA ARG A 35 -9.64 0.49 -7.52
C ARG A 35 -8.67 0.48 -8.70
N THR A 36 -7.95 1.58 -8.91
CA THR A 36 -7.01 1.74 -10.04
C THR A 36 -5.61 1.24 -9.68
N ILE A 37 -5.22 1.31 -8.40
CA ILE A 37 -3.86 0.99 -7.95
C ILE A 37 -3.68 -0.48 -7.60
N ILE A 38 -4.68 -1.18 -7.05
CA ILE A 38 -4.56 -2.60 -6.70
C ILE A 38 -4.09 -3.46 -7.89
N PRO A 39 -4.67 -3.34 -9.10
CA PRO A 39 -4.20 -4.10 -10.26
C PRO A 39 -2.74 -3.78 -10.63
N ARG A 40 -2.34 -2.50 -10.54
CA ARG A 40 -0.97 -2.05 -10.83
C ARG A 40 0.03 -2.56 -9.80
N LEU A 41 -0.36 -2.63 -8.53
CA LEU A 41 0.47 -3.20 -7.45
C LEU A 41 0.68 -4.70 -7.67
N LYS A 42 -0.38 -5.45 -8.01
CA LYS A 42 -0.25 -6.87 -8.36
C LYS A 42 0.68 -7.09 -9.55
N ALA A 43 0.53 -6.28 -10.61
CA ALA A 43 1.41 -6.33 -11.78
C ALA A 43 2.87 -5.97 -11.45
N ALA A 44 3.10 -5.13 -10.44
CA ALA A 44 4.42 -4.78 -9.94
C ALA A 44 5.02 -5.81 -8.96
N GLY A 45 4.32 -6.92 -8.69
CA GLY A 45 4.78 -8.00 -7.81
C GLY A 45 4.39 -7.85 -6.34
N ALA A 46 3.41 -7.00 -6.01
CA ALA A 46 2.86 -6.94 -4.65
C ALA A 46 2.02 -8.20 -4.36
N HIS A 47 2.23 -8.79 -3.19
CA HIS A 47 1.49 -9.96 -2.70
C HIS A 47 0.83 -9.63 -1.36
N GLY A 48 -0.24 -10.36 -1.03
CA GLY A 48 -0.91 -10.22 0.27
C GLY A 48 -1.54 -8.84 0.51
N ILE A 49 -2.11 -8.23 -0.53
CA ILE A 49 -2.76 -6.92 -0.43
C ILE A 49 -4.05 -7.05 0.40
N VAL A 50 -4.11 -6.32 1.51
CA VAL A 50 -5.30 -6.21 2.36
C VAL A 50 -5.71 -4.74 2.41
N GLU A 51 -6.98 -4.46 2.14
CA GLU A 51 -7.58 -3.14 2.30
C GLU A 51 -8.58 -3.15 3.44
N TYR A 52 -8.68 -2.04 4.16
CA TYR A 52 -9.68 -1.83 5.19
C TYR A 52 -10.14 -0.37 5.19
N PRO A 53 -11.46 -0.11 5.27
CA PRO A 53 -11.97 1.25 5.37
C PRO A 53 -11.57 1.88 6.71
N LEU A 54 -11.13 3.14 6.68
CA LEU A 54 -10.86 3.92 7.88
C LEU A 54 -12.16 4.51 8.44
N ASN A 55 -12.52 4.15 9.67
CA ASN A 55 -13.75 4.64 10.31
C ASN A 55 -13.62 6.09 10.83
N LYS A 56 -12.43 6.47 11.29
CA LYS A 56 -12.17 7.80 11.84
C LYS A 56 -10.71 8.17 11.61
N ILE A 57 -10.49 9.34 11.04
CA ILE A 57 -9.17 9.97 10.97
C ILE A 57 -9.18 11.08 12.02
N VAL A 58 -8.23 11.02 12.95
CA VAL A 58 -7.95 12.13 13.87
C VAL A 58 -6.65 12.76 13.39
N VAL A 59 -6.71 14.04 13.05
CA VAL A 59 -5.57 14.83 12.55
C VAL A 59 -5.04 15.71 13.67
#